data_AF-A0ABD6F1R7-F1
#
_entry.id   AF-A0ABD6F1R7-F1
#
_cell.length_a   1.000
_cell.length_b   1.000
_cell.length_c   1.000
_cell.angle_alpha   90.00
_cell.angle_beta   90.00
_cell.angle_gamma   90.00
#
_symmetry.space_group_name_H-M   'P 1'
#
loop_
_entity.id
_entity.type
_entity.pdbx_description
1 polymer ?
#
loop_
_entity_poly.entity_id
_entity_poly.type
_entity_poly.pdbx_seq_one_letter_code
_entity_poly.pdbx_strand_id
1 'polypeptide(L)'
;MVFRRINFGLFAWYLARCWHMIGSAFQIRHGYPQFTVGRALKKSNPISWCIYMAFFLAPPLFEISVLIDWTFSETSLGLFDFYNVEVIDYRLYLIYGIRKLEVFYARDRGSKVHPVAKALLGGGILFGICSVVVMALTLLSETTYGSTYKPRKMDVSIRFENMPASFRCFSQINHYCLCFSCY
;
A
#
# COMPACT_ATOMS: atom_id res chain seq x y z
N MET A 1 -30.06 -9.23 26.81
CA MET A 1 -29.86 -9.43 25.36
C MET A 1 -28.78 -8.44 24.91
N VAL A 2 -27.52 -8.87 24.90
CA VAL A 2 -26.37 -7.99 24.64
C VAL A 2 -26.26 -7.77 23.14
N PHE A 3 -26.62 -6.57 22.68
CA PHE A 3 -26.37 -6.14 21.30
C PHE A 3 -24.85 -5.96 21.14
N ARG A 4 -24.17 -7.03 20.71
CA ARG A 4 -22.74 -7.02 20.41
C ARG A 4 -22.53 -6.02 19.27
N ARG A 5 -21.74 -4.96 19.49
CA ARG A 5 -21.24 -4.10 18.39
C ARG A 5 -20.50 -5.02 17.41
N ILE A 6 -21.15 -5.37 16.30
CA ILE A 6 -20.50 -6.11 15.22
C ILE A 6 -19.55 -5.12 14.56
N ASN A 7 -18.25 -5.33 14.72
CA ASN A 7 -17.24 -4.54 14.03
C ASN A 7 -17.35 -4.86 12.54
N PHE A 8 -17.98 -3.95 11.78
CA PHE A 8 -18.22 -4.10 10.34
C PHE A 8 -16.95 -4.47 9.57
N GLY A 9 -15.79 -3.91 9.96
CA GLY A 9 -14.50 -4.25 9.36
C GLY A 9 -14.11 -5.73 9.51
N LEU A 10 -14.33 -6.33 10.70
CA LEU A 10 -14.08 -7.75 10.91
C LEU A 10 -15.06 -8.62 10.13
N PHE A 11 -16.32 -8.20 10.06
CA PHE A 11 -17.34 -8.90 9.28
C PHE A 11 -17.01 -8.91 7.77
N ALA A 12 -16.62 -7.77 7.21
CA ALA A 12 -16.20 -7.65 5.81
C ALA A 12 -14.93 -8.48 5.52
N TRP A 13 -13.94 -8.46 6.41
CA TRP A 13 -12.75 -9.28 6.28
C TRP A 13 -13.08 -10.78 6.30
N TYR A 14 -13.98 -11.21 7.19
CA TYR A 14 -14.44 -12.60 7.24
C TYR A 14 -15.14 -13.03 5.94
N LEU A 15 -16.04 -12.19 5.41
CA LEU A 15 -16.70 -12.46 4.13
C LEU A 15 -15.69 -12.58 2.97
N ALA A 16 -14.67 -11.72 2.92
CA ALA A 16 -13.62 -11.80 1.91
C ALA A 16 -12.83 -13.12 1.99
N ARG A 17 -12.53 -13.59 3.20
CA ARG A 17 -11.88 -14.89 3.43
C ARG A 17 -12.76 -16.06 2.98
N CYS A 18 -14.06 -16.00 3.23
CA CYS A 18 -15.01 -16.99 2.75
C CYS A 18 -15.01 -17.08 1.22
N TRP A 19 -15.04 -15.94 0.52
CA TRP A 19 -14.98 -15.91 -0.95
C TRP A 19 -13.68 -16.51 -1.50
N HIS A 20 -12.54 -16.19 -0.88
CA HIS A 20 -11.25 -16.78 -1.23
C HIS A 20 -11.25 -18.31 -1.07
N MET A 21 -11.78 -18.82 0.05
CA MET A 21 -11.82 -20.26 0.32
C MET A 21 -12.76 -21.01 -0.64
N ILE A 22 -13.91 -20.42 -0.98
CA ILE A 22 -14.83 -20.96 -1.99
C ILE A 22 -14.11 -21.03 -3.36
N GLY A 23 -13.40 -19.97 -3.75
CA GLY A 23 -12.62 -19.96 -4.99
C GLY A 23 -11.55 -21.06 -5.03
N SER A 24 -10.81 -21.24 -3.94
CA SER A 24 -9.79 -22.29 -3.81
C SER A 24 -10.40 -23.70 -3.89
N ALA A 25 -11.54 -23.94 -3.22
CA ALA A 25 -12.25 -25.21 -3.31
C ALA A 25 -12.71 -25.52 -4.75
N PHE A 26 -13.17 -24.51 -5.49
CA PHE A 26 -13.52 -24.68 -6.90
C PHE A 26 -12.33 -25.02 -7.79
N GLN A 27 -11.15 -24.44 -7.53
CA GLN A 27 -9.92 -24.78 -8.26
C GLN A 27 -9.51 -26.24 -8.03
N ILE A 28 -9.57 -26.73 -6.79
CA ILE A 28 -9.26 -28.14 -6.46
C ILE A 28 -10.26 -29.09 -7.12
N ARG A 29 -11.55 -28.73 -7.13
CA ARG A 29 -12.61 -29.58 -7.72
C ARG A 29 -12.48 -29.77 -9.23
N HIS A 30 -12.15 -28.71 -9.98
CA HIS A 30 -12.06 -28.76 -11.44
C HIS A 30 -10.66 -29.14 -11.95
N GLY A 31 -9.66 -29.12 -11.06
CA GLY A 31 -8.26 -29.36 -11.43
C GLY A 31 -7.62 -28.17 -12.15
N TYR A 32 -6.30 -28.19 -12.24
CA TYR A 32 -5.53 -27.18 -12.98
C TYR A 32 -5.37 -27.61 -14.45
N PRO A 33 -5.42 -26.68 -15.41
CA PRO A 33 -5.14 -26.98 -16.81
C PRO A 33 -3.67 -27.39 -16.98
N GLN A 34 -3.40 -28.29 -17.93
CA GLN A 34 -2.05 -28.80 -18.17
C GLN A 34 -1.06 -27.74 -18.70
N PHE A 35 -1.58 -26.65 -19.27
CA PHE A 35 -0.77 -25.53 -19.75
C PHE A 35 -1.41 -24.20 -19.36
N THR A 36 -0.71 -23.41 -18.55
CA THR A 36 -1.05 -22.02 -18.25
C THR A 36 -0.23 -21.11 -19.16
N VAL A 37 -0.74 -20.85 -20.37
CA VAL A 37 -0.06 -19.96 -21.32
C VAL A 37 -0.51 -18.51 -21.10
N GLY A 38 0.43 -17.66 -20.72
CA GLY A 38 0.26 -16.21 -20.62
C GLY A 38 -0.45 -15.72 -19.34
N ARG A 39 -0.35 -14.42 -19.08
CA ARG A 39 -0.98 -13.78 -17.92
C ARG A 39 -2.48 -13.57 -18.18
N ALA A 40 -3.34 -14.03 -17.27
CA ALA A 40 -4.81 -13.88 -17.37
C ALA A 40 -5.29 -12.42 -17.54
N LEU A 41 -4.47 -11.46 -17.10
CA LEU A 41 -4.69 -10.01 -17.23
C LEU A 41 -4.51 -9.49 -18.66
N LYS A 42 -3.77 -10.19 -19.53
CA LYS A 42 -3.51 -9.77 -20.91
C LYS A 42 -4.64 -10.14 -21.88
N LYS A 43 -5.84 -9.60 -21.63
CA LYS A 43 -6.95 -9.70 -22.59
C LYS A 43 -6.95 -8.51 -23.54
N SER A 44 -7.58 -8.66 -24.70
CA SER A 44 -7.61 -7.61 -25.73
C SER A 44 -8.61 -6.47 -25.43
N ASN A 45 -9.12 -6.40 -24.20
CA ASN A 45 -10.11 -5.41 -23.76
C ASN A 45 -9.41 -4.14 -23.24
N PRO A 46 -9.97 -2.93 -23.48
CA PRO A 46 -9.39 -1.68 -22.99
C PRO A 46 -9.32 -1.61 -21.45
N ILE A 47 -10.29 -2.24 -20.77
CA ILE A 47 -10.30 -2.33 -19.31
C ILE A 47 -9.12 -3.17 -18.80
N SER A 48 -8.86 -4.32 -19.44
CA SER A 48 -7.72 -5.18 -19.10
C SER A 48 -6.39 -4.49 -19.36
N TRP A 49 -6.31 -3.69 -20.43
CA TRP A 49 -5.13 -2.86 -20.71
C TRP A 49 -4.88 -1.81 -19.62
N CYS A 50 -5.91 -1.09 -19.17
CA CYS A 50 -5.79 -0.14 -18.05
C CYS A 50 -5.39 -0.81 -16.73
N ILE A 51 -5.96 -1.97 -16.42
CA ILE A 51 -5.61 -2.73 -15.20
C ILE A 51 -4.14 -3.16 -15.26
N TYR A 52 -3.68 -3.62 -16.42
CA TYR A 52 -2.29 -4.06 -16.59
C TYR A 52 -1.30 -2.89 -16.53
N MET A 53 -1.68 -1.72 -17.06
CA MET A 53 -0.95 -0.46 -16.86
C MET A 53 -0.82 -0.11 -15.37
N ALA A 54 -1.90 -0.22 -14.60
CA ALA A 54 -1.91 0.07 -13.17
C ALA A 54 -1.06 -0.94 -12.37
N PHE A 55 -1.07 -2.22 -12.77
CA PHE A 55 -0.28 -3.27 -12.13
C PHE A 55 1.23 -2.98 -12.18
N PHE A 56 1.74 -2.46 -13.31
CA PHE A 56 3.13 -2.05 -13.43
C PHE A 56 3.44 -0.73 -12.74
N LEU A 57 2.49 0.19 -12.71
CA LEU A 57 2.67 1.48 -12.02
C LEU A 57 2.79 1.31 -10.51
N ALA A 58 2.31 0.21 -9.93
CA ALA A 58 2.33 -0.08 -8.50
C ALA A 58 3.63 -0.80 -8.08
N PRO A 59 4.67 -0.09 -7.59
CA PRO A 59 5.90 -0.72 -7.11
C PRO A 59 5.63 -1.26 -5.69
N PRO A 60 6.09 -2.46 -5.28
CA PRO A 60 6.95 -3.44 -5.96
C PRO A 60 6.19 -4.68 -6.52
N LEU A 61 4.92 -4.54 -6.92
CA LEU A 61 4.06 -5.69 -7.25
C LEU A 61 4.55 -6.45 -8.49
N PHE A 62 5.00 -5.71 -9.51
CA PHE A 62 5.50 -6.30 -10.74
C PHE A 62 6.77 -7.12 -10.48
N GLU A 63 7.70 -6.56 -9.71
CA GLU A 63 8.99 -7.15 -9.39
C GLU A 63 8.83 -8.46 -8.62
N ILE A 64 7.96 -8.46 -7.58
CA ILE A 64 7.69 -9.66 -6.79
C ILE A 64 7.04 -10.74 -7.65
N SER A 65 6.13 -10.36 -8.55
CA SER A 65 5.46 -11.33 -9.42
C SER A 65 6.46 -11.99 -10.38
N VAL A 66 7.36 -11.21 -10.98
CA VAL A 66 8.43 -11.75 -11.84
C VAL A 66 9.39 -12.64 -11.05
N LEU A 67 9.74 -12.27 -9.82
CA LEU A 67 10.59 -13.09 -8.95
C LEU A 67 9.94 -14.43 -8.59
N ILE A 68 8.65 -14.41 -8.22
CA ILE A 68 7.89 -15.62 -7.92
C ILE A 68 7.80 -16.51 -9.17
N ASP A 69 7.44 -15.93 -10.32
CA ASP A 69 7.33 -16.67 -11.59
C ASP A 69 8.68 -17.31 -11.97
N TRP A 70 9.79 -16.59 -11.85
CA TRP A 70 11.14 -17.11 -12.12
C TRP A 70 11.55 -18.21 -11.13
N THR A 71 11.22 -18.06 -9.85
CA THR A 71 11.63 -19.01 -8.80
C THR A 71 10.92 -20.35 -8.92
N PHE A 72 9.65 -20.37 -9.33
CA PHE A 72 8.84 -21.58 -9.39
C PHE A 72 8.67 -22.16 -10.80
N SER A 73 9.26 -21.55 -11.84
CA SER A 73 9.21 -22.06 -13.21
C SER A 73 10.53 -22.69 -13.62
N GLU A 74 10.45 -23.80 -14.36
CA GLU A 74 11.62 -24.42 -14.98
C GLU A 74 12.07 -23.57 -16.18
N THR A 75 13.04 -22.67 -15.98
CA THR A 75 13.62 -21.83 -17.04
C THR A 75 15.14 -21.94 -17.06
N SER A 76 15.72 -21.87 -18.25
CA SER A 76 17.17 -21.83 -18.45
C SER A 76 17.76 -20.42 -18.39
N LEU A 77 16.91 -19.38 -18.34
CA LEU A 77 17.32 -17.98 -18.32
C LEU A 77 17.77 -17.56 -16.92
N GLY A 78 18.86 -16.80 -16.85
CA GLY A 78 19.26 -16.10 -15.64
C GLY A 78 18.18 -15.10 -15.19
N LEU A 79 18.13 -14.78 -13.90
CA LEU A 79 17.10 -13.91 -13.32
C LEU A 79 16.97 -12.56 -14.06
N PHE A 80 18.10 -11.90 -14.35
CA PHE A 80 18.09 -10.61 -15.04
C PHE A 80 17.64 -10.71 -16.49
N ASP A 81 18.00 -11.80 -17.19
CA ASP A 81 17.56 -12.03 -18.56
C ASP A 81 16.06 -12.32 -18.61
N PHE A 82 15.56 -13.13 -17.67
CA PHE A 82 14.13 -13.39 -17.51
C PHE A 82 13.35 -12.10 -17.21
N TYR A 83 13.85 -11.27 -16.29
CA TYR A 83 13.26 -9.97 -15.98
C TYR A 83 13.21 -9.06 -17.22
N ASN A 84 14.29 -9.00 -18.01
CA ASN A 84 14.33 -8.20 -19.24
C ASN A 84 13.28 -8.65 -20.26
N VAL A 85 13.09 -9.97 -20.42
CA VAL A 85 12.05 -10.53 -21.30
C VAL A 85 10.66 -10.13 -20.83
N GLU A 86 10.36 -10.25 -19.54
CA GLU A 86 9.06 -9.85 -18.97
C GLU A 86 8.78 -8.35 -19.11
N VAL A 87 9.81 -7.51 -18.94
CA VAL A 87 9.69 -6.06 -19.15
C VAL A 87 9.42 -5.73 -20.61
N ILE A 88 10.08 -6.41 -21.55
CA ILE A 88 9.84 -6.21 -23.00
C ILE A 88 8.40 -6.64 -23.35
N ASP A 89 7.97 -7.81 -22.86
CA ASP A 89 6.62 -8.33 -23.09
C ASP A 89 5.54 -7.41 -22.50
N TYR A 90 5.78 -6.80 -21.33
CA TYR A 90 4.94 -5.75 -20.78
C TYR A 90 4.85 -4.53 -21.72
N ARG A 91 6.00 -3.99 -22.16
CA ARG A 91 6.05 -2.79 -23.02
C ARG A 91 5.39 -3.03 -24.38
N LEU A 92 5.56 -4.21 -24.96
CA LEU A 92 4.89 -4.59 -26.21
C LEU A 92 3.38 -4.60 -26.04
N TYR A 93 2.87 -5.18 -24.95
CA TYR A 93 1.44 -5.18 -24.65
C TYR A 93 0.88 -3.76 -24.47
N LEU A 94 1.65 -2.85 -23.84
CA LEU A 94 1.24 -1.46 -23.72
C LEU A 94 1.06 -0.79 -25.08
N ILE A 95 2.07 -0.91 -25.95
CA ILE A 95 2.04 -0.35 -27.31
C ILE A 95 0.88 -0.95 -28.10
N TYR A 96 0.67 -2.27 -28.00
CA TYR A 96 -0.44 -2.95 -28.65
C TYR A 96 -1.80 -2.35 -28.26
N GLY A 97 -2.04 -2.08 -26.98
CA GLY A 97 -3.30 -1.46 -26.54
C GLY A 97 -3.46 -0.02 -27.04
N ILE A 98 -2.39 0.78 -27.09
CA ILE A 98 -2.43 2.12 -27.68
C ILE A 98 -2.80 2.04 -29.16
N ARG A 99 -2.16 1.14 -29.93
CA ARG A 99 -2.49 0.93 -31.35
C ARG A 99 -3.93 0.53 -31.55
N LYS A 100 -4.45 -0.35 -30.70
CA LYS A 100 -5.86 -0.76 -30.75
C LYS A 100 -6.79 0.42 -30.47
N LEU A 101 -6.46 1.29 -29.51
CA LEU A 101 -7.21 2.53 -29.25
C LEU A 101 -7.15 3.50 -30.43
N GLU A 102 -5.99 3.68 -31.08
CA GLU A 102 -5.84 4.53 -32.28
C GLU A 102 -6.71 4.04 -33.45
N VAL A 103 -6.86 2.71 -33.59
CA VAL A 103 -7.72 2.12 -34.63
C VAL A 103 -9.20 2.33 -34.32
N PHE A 104 -9.63 2.15 -33.08
CA PHE A 104 -11.03 2.38 -32.69
C PHE A 104 -11.43 3.86 -32.68
N TYR A 105 -10.51 4.74 -32.29
CA TYR A 105 -10.69 6.19 -32.29
C TYR A 105 -9.81 6.81 -33.36
N ALA A 106 -10.14 6.53 -34.63
CA ALA A 106 -9.42 7.08 -35.76
C ALA A 106 -9.50 8.61 -35.73
N ARG A 107 -8.35 9.25 -35.60
CA ARG A 107 -8.23 10.71 -35.62
C ARG A 107 -7.85 11.17 -37.02
N ASP A 108 -8.55 12.15 -37.56
CA ASP A 108 -8.18 12.76 -38.84
C ASP A 108 -6.77 13.35 -38.76
N ARG A 109 -5.96 13.07 -39.78
CA ARG A 109 -4.58 13.57 -39.87
C ARG A 109 -4.62 15.10 -39.96
N GLY A 110 -3.80 15.77 -39.15
CA GLY A 110 -3.75 17.24 -39.09
C GLY A 110 -4.86 17.90 -38.26
N SER A 111 -5.79 17.14 -37.69
CA SER A 111 -6.80 17.71 -36.78
C SER A 111 -6.16 18.16 -35.44
N LYS A 112 -6.62 19.31 -34.94
CA LYS A 112 -6.18 19.86 -33.65
C LYS A 112 -6.69 18.96 -32.52
N VAL A 113 -5.82 18.61 -31.57
CA VAL A 113 -6.22 17.87 -30.36
C VAL A 113 -7.21 18.70 -29.55
N HIS A 114 -8.29 18.08 -29.08
CA HIS A 114 -9.33 18.76 -28.32
C HIS A 114 -8.74 19.46 -27.09
N PRO A 115 -9.03 20.75 -26.85
CA PRO A 115 -8.40 21.53 -25.78
C PRO A 115 -8.67 20.95 -24.38
N VAL A 116 -9.86 20.36 -24.18
CA VAL A 116 -10.22 19.71 -22.91
C VAL A 116 -9.32 18.51 -22.61
N ALA A 117 -8.96 17.70 -23.63
CA ALA A 117 -8.06 16.56 -23.44
C ALA A 117 -6.66 17.01 -23.03
N LYS A 118 -6.19 18.14 -23.59
CA LYS A 118 -4.90 18.74 -23.20
C LYS A 118 -4.94 19.26 -21.77
N ALA A 119 -6.01 19.95 -21.40
CA ALA A 119 -6.17 20.51 -20.06
C ALA A 119 -6.27 19.42 -18.99
N LEU A 120 -7.01 18.34 -19.24
CA LEU A 120 -7.14 17.22 -18.32
C LEU A 120 -5.84 16.44 -18.16
N LEU A 121 -5.19 16.04 -19.26
CA LEU A 121 -3.94 15.28 -19.20
C LEU A 121 -2.79 16.12 -18.62
N GLY A 122 -2.60 17.34 -19.14
CA GLY A 122 -1.56 18.23 -18.68
C GLY A 122 -1.79 18.72 -17.24
N GLY A 123 -3.02 19.12 -16.93
CA GLY A 123 -3.41 19.54 -15.59
C GLY A 123 -3.30 18.41 -14.57
N GLY A 124 -3.66 17.18 -14.94
CA GLY A 124 -3.51 16.01 -14.08
C GLY A 124 -2.06 15.70 -13.74
N ILE A 125 -1.15 15.76 -14.73
CA ILE A 125 0.29 15.55 -14.49
C ILE A 125 0.86 16.67 -13.60
N LEU A 126 0.52 17.94 -13.88
CA LEU A 126 0.97 19.06 -13.06
C LEU A 126 0.46 18.96 -11.62
N PHE A 127 -0.81 18.63 -11.44
CA PHE A 127 -1.40 18.41 -10.13
C PHE A 127 -0.72 17.26 -9.38
N GLY A 128 -0.41 16.16 -10.07
CA GLY A 128 0.33 15.03 -9.49
C GLY A 128 1.74 15.40 -9.04
N ILE A 129 2.46 16.20 -9.81
CA ILE A 129 3.80 16.68 -9.40
C ILE A 129 3.68 17.60 -8.19
N CYS A 130 2.75 18.56 -8.20
CA CYS A 130 2.48 19.44 -7.07
C CYS A 130 2.12 18.65 -5.79
N SER A 131 1.25 17.64 -5.91
CA SER A 131 0.83 16.83 -4.77
C SER A 131 1.97 16.02 -4.18
N VAL A 132 2.85 15.43 -5.01
CA VAL A 132 4.06 14.73 -4.53
C VAL A 132 4.99 15.67 -3.79
N VAL A 133 5.22 16.88 -4.30
CA VAL A 133 6.07 17.89 -3.64
C VAL A 133 5.48 18.31 -2.30
N VAL A 134 4.19 18.63 -2.24
CA VAL A 134 3.50 19.00 -0.99
C VAL A 134 3.50 17.83 0.00
N MET A 135 3.23 16.61 -0.46
CA MET A 135 3.27 15.41 0.38
C MET A 135 4.66 15.20 0.98
N ALA A 136 5.73 15.27 0.19
CA ALA A 136 7.09 15.14 0.68
C ALA A 136 7.43 16.23 1.73
N LEU A 137 7.02 17.48 1.49
CA LEU A 137 7.19 18.58 2.45
C LEU A 137 6.44 18.30 3.77
N THR A 138 5.20 17.83 3.71
CA THR A 138 4.43 17.49 4.93
C THR A 138 5.06 16.35 5.71
N LEU A 139 5.54 15.29 5.04
CA LEU A 139 6.24 14.17 5.69
C LEU A 139 7.54 14.60 6.37
N LEU A 140 8.29 15.52 5.77
CA LEU A 140 9.51 16.08 6.37
C LEU A 140 9.19 16.99 7.57
N SER A 141 8.09 17.74 7.50
CA SER A 141 7.64 18.65 8.56
C SER A 141 7.22 17.91 9.84
N GLU A 142 6.68 16.68 9.72
CA GLU A 142 6.27 15.89 10.88
C GLU A 142 7.44 15.38 11.74
N THR A 143 8.70 15.52 11.31
CA THR A 143 9.87 15.08 12.11
C THR A 143 10.05 15.87 13.42
N THR A 144 9.32 16.97 13.62
CA THR A 144 9.31 17.72 14.89
C THR A 144 8.22 17.20 15.84
N TYR A 145 8.34 15.94 16.27
CA TYR A 145 7.49 15.42 17.36
C TYR A 145 7.98 15.98 18.70
N GLY A 146 7.49 17.15 19.08
CA GLY A 146 7.62 17.69 20.43
C GLY A 146 6.76 16.90 21.42
N SER A 147 7.14 15.66 21.72
CA SER A 147 6.48 14.86 22.75
C SER A 147 6.72 15.51 24.11
N THR A 148 5.74 16.27 24.58
CA THR A 148 5.74 16.80 25.96
C THR A 148 5.34 15.66 26.89
N TYR A 149 6.32 14.90 27.37
CA TYR A 149 6.09 13.85 28.36
C TYR A 149 5.80 14.48 29.72
N LYS A 150 4.52 14.68 30.04
CA LYS A 150 4.13 15.01 31.41
C LYS A 150 4.31 13.74 32.27
N PRO A 151 5.22 13.73 33.25
CA PRO A 151 5.44 12.54 34.06
C PRO A 151 4.18 12.21 34.86
N ARG A 152 3.73 10.95 34.74
CA ARG A 152 2.48 10.47 35.34
C ARG A 152 2.58 10.35 36.87
N LYS A 153 3.79 10.10 37.36
CA LYS A 153 4.12 9.93 38.77
C LYS A 153 5.50 10.54 39.02
N MET A 154 5.64 11.35 40.06
CA MET A 154 6.92 11.80 40.59
C MET A 154 7.02 11.35 42.04
N ASP A 155 8.13 10.72 42.41
CA ASP A 155 8.49 10.38 43.78
C ASP A 155 9.74 11.16 44.19
N VAL A 156 9.63 11.97 45.24
CA VAL A 156 10.76 12.70 45.82
C VAL A 156 11.02 12.14 47.19
N SER A 157 12.22 11.58 47.41
CA SER A 157 12.65 11.07 48.71
C SER A 157 13.92 11.76 49.18
N ILE A 158 13.86 12.39 50.35
CA ILE A 158 15.04 13.00 51.01
C ILE A 158 15.60 11.98 51.99
N ARG A 159 16.90 11.70 51.88
CA ARG A 159 17.63 10.78 52.76
C ARG A 159 18.84 11.50 53.34
N PHE A 160 19.06 11.31 54.63
CA PHE A 160 20.35 11.65 55.24
C PHE A 160 21.26 10.43 55.14
N GLU A 161 22.53 10.68 54.87
CA GLU A 161 23.58 9.80 54.34
C GLU A 161 23.47 8.29 54.64
N ASN A 162 23.09 7.89 55.86
CA ASN A 162 22.97 6.48 56.26
C ASN A 162 21.64 6.10 56.96
N MET A 163 20.57 6.88 56.81
CA MET A 163 19.26 6.61 57.40
C MET A 163 18.18 6.29 56.34
N PRO A 164 17.15 5.50 56.68
CA PRO A 164 15.98 5.33 55.81
C PRO A 164 15.33 6.69 55.51
N ALA A 165 14.66 6.80 54.35
CA ALA A 165 14.13 8.07 53.86
C ALA A 165 13.16 8.71 54.86
N SER A 166 13.52 9.85 55.45
CA SER A 166 12.72 10.54 56.46
C SER A 166 11.47 11.17 55.86
N PHE A 167 11.55 11.64 54.61
CA PHE A 167 10.44 12.24 53.88
C PHE A 167 10.32 11.66 52.48
N ARG A 168 9.12 11.18 52.14
CA ARG A 168 8.77 10.72 50.79
C ARG A 168 7.46 11.38 50.34
N CYS A 169 7.50 12.16 49.27
CA CYS A 169 6.32 12.77 48.66
C CYS A 169 6.03 12.12 47.31
N PHE A 170 4.76 11.74 47.12
CA PHE A 170 4.26 11.18 45.87
C PHE A 170 3.24 12.12 45.25
N SER A 171 3.41 12.41 43.96
CA SER A 171 2.45 13.17 43.18
C SER A 171 1.99 12.37 41.96
N GLN A 172 0.67 12.29 41.73
CA GLN A 172 0.07 11.67 40.55
C GLN A 172 -0.90 12.64 39.86
N ILE A 173 -0.98 12.55 38.53
CA ILE A 173 -1.90 13.39 37.74
C ILE A 173 -3.36 13.13 38.18
N ASN A 174 -4.06 14.21 38.55
CA ASN A 174 -5.43 14.29 39.11
C ASN A 174 -5.61 13.90 40.60
N HIS A 175 -4.54 13.69 41.36
CA HIS A 175 -4.61 13.55 42.82
C HIS A 175 -3.69 14.57 43.52
N TYR A 176 -4.11 15.04 44.70
CA TYR A 176 -3.33 15.96 45.54
C TYR A 176 -1.97 15.37 45.92
N CYS A 177 -0.97 16.21 46.17
CA CYS A 177 0.36 15.78 46.60
C CYS A 177 0.25 15.08 47.97
N LEU A 178 0.57 13.78 48.04
CA LEU A 178 0.55 13.02 49.28
C LEU A 178 1.98 12.91 49.80
N CYS A 179 2.31 13.71 50.83
CA CYS A 179 3.57 13.63 51.54
C CYS A 179 3.44 12.72 52.75
N PHE A 180 4.22 11.64 52.76
CA PHE A 180 4.34 10.73 53.89
C PHE A 180 5.67 11.00 54.61
N SER A 181 5.59 11.35 55.90
CA SER A 181 6.75 11.32 56.79
C SER A 181 6.91 9.88 57.26
N CYS A 182 7.95 9.19 56.79
CA CYS A 182 8.34 7.90 57.35
C CYS A 182 9.33 8.19 58.47
N TYR A 183 8.89 8.01 59.72
CA TYR A 183 9.80 7.93 60.86
C TYR A 183 10.58 6.61 60.82
#